data_AF-A0A099Y302-F1
#
_entry.id   AF-A0A099Y302-F1
#
_cell.length_a   1.000
_cell.length_b   1.000
_cell.length_c   1.000
_cell.angle_alpha   90.00
_cell.angle_beta   90.00
_cell.angle_gamma   90.00
#
_symmetry.space_group_name_H-M   'P 1'
#
loop_
_entity.id
_entity.type
_entity.pdbx_description
1 polymer ?
#
loop_
_entity_poly.entity_id
_entity_poly.type
_entity_poly.pdbx_seq_one_letter_code
_entity_poly.pdbx_strand_id
1 'polypeptide(L)' 'MAVEHTEHNGKVHKGFKGGNTGCGIDTTEKPTHWKNTYKSISCNKDGCKN' A
#
# COMPACT_ATOMS: atom_id res chain seq x y z
N MET A 1 4.03 7.70 4.80
CA MET A 1 4.51 6.32 4.84
C MET A 1 3.98 5.58 3.62
N ALA A 2 4.73 4.62 3.08
CA ALA A 2 4.31 3.83 1.93
C ALA A 2 4.32 2.33 2.27
N VAL A 3 3.41 1.60 1.65
CA VAL A 3 3.28 0.14 1.79
C VAL A 3 3.22 -0.49 0.42
N GLU A 4 4.08 -1.46 0.18
CA GLU A 4 4.19 -2.22 -1.06
C GLU A 4 3.33 -3.49 -0.94
N HIS A 5 2.41 -3.66 -1.89
CA HIS A 5 1.75 -4.92 -2.13
C HIS A 5 2.69 -5.79 -2.95
N THR A 6 3.35 -6.76 -2.30
CA THR A 6 4.36 -7.61 -2.93
C THR A 6 3.77 -8.56 -3.96
N GLU A 7 2.47 -8.81 -3.90
CA GLU A 7 1.76 -9.64 -4.88
C GLU A 7 1.36 -8.83 -6.12
N HIS A 8 1.46 -9.43 -7.31
CA HIS A 8 1.06 -8.86 -8.61
C HIS A 8 1.52 -7.39 -8.84
N ASN A 9 2.78 -7.22 -9.29
CA ASN A 9 3.41 -5.96 -9.71
C ASN A 9 4.00 -5.02 -8.63
N GLY A 10 4.02 -5.38 -7.34
CA GLY A 10 4.77 -4.57 -6.37
C GLY A 10 4.18 -3.16 -6.19
N LYS A 11 2.85 -3.02 -6.26
CA LYS A 11 2.19 -1.71 -6.28
C LYS A 11 2.36 -1.04 -4.91
N VAL A 12 2.76 0.22 -4.91
CA VAL A 12 3.07 0.97 -3.69
C VAL A 12 1.91 1.92 -3.40
N HIS A 13 1.34 1.75 -2.22
CA HIS A 13 0.21 2.51 -1.71
C HIS A 13 0.66 3.48 -0.62
N LYS A 14 -0.09 4.57 -0.44
CA LYS A 14 0.06 5.46 0.71
C LYS A 14 -0.47 4.74 1.95
N GLY A 15 0.32 4.59 3.00
CA GLY A 15 -0.10 3.89 4.22
C GLY A 15 0.99 3.05 4.85
N PHE A 16 0.59 2.16 5.74
CA PHE A 16 1.46 1.22 6.46
C PHE A 16 0.80 -0.15 6.56
N LYS A 17 1.61 -1.20 6.69
CA LYS A 17 1.19 -2.58 6.96
C LYS A 17 0.52 -2.67 8.33
N GLY A 18 -0.67 -3.27 8.38
CA GLY A 18 -1.47 -3.42 9.60
C GLY A 18 -2.50 -2.30 9.79
N GLY A 19 -2.80 -1.54 8.74
CA GLY A 19 -3.88 -0.55 8.71
C GLY A 19 -4.50 -0.44 7.32
N ASN A 20 -5.16 0.68 7.03
CA ASN A 20 -5.73 0.94 5.71
C ASN A 20 -4.81 1.84 4.88
N THR A 21 -4.72 1.55 3.60
CA THR A 21 -4.09 2.44 2.62
C THR A 21 -4.96 3.66 2.35
N GLY A 22 -4.37 4.73 1.86
CA GLY A 22 -5.07 5.96 1.50
C GLY A 22 -6.15 5.78 0.43
N CYS A 23 -6.10 4.69 -0.36
CA CYS A 23 -7.15 4.36 -1.32
C CYS A 23 -8.17 3.32 -0.80
N GLY A 24 -8.19 3.04 0.51
CA GLY A 24 -9.18 2.20 1.18
C GLY A 24 -8.88 0.70 1.21
N ILE A 25 -7.68 0.26 0.79
CA ILE A 25 -7.29 -1.16 0.87
C ILE A 25 -6.85 -1.49 2.28
N ASP A 26 -7.39 -2.55 2.87
CA ASP A 26 -6.97 -3.07 4.15
C ASP A 26 -5.69 -3.92 4.00
N THR A 27 -4.64 -3.58 4.75
CA THR A 27 -3.36 -4.30 4.76
C THR A 27 -3.24 -5.29 5.92
N THR A 28 -4.26 -5.40 6.76
CA THR A 28 -4.44 -6.50 7.72
C THR A 28 -4.92 -7.76 7.03
N GLU A 29 -5.64 -7.61 5.90
CA GLU A 29 -5.96 -8.73 5.02
C GLU A 29 -4.70 -9.23 4.31
N LYS A 30 -4.38 -10.51 4.51
CA LYS A 30 -3.18 -11.18 3.97
C LYS A 30 -1.89 -10.41 4.31
N PRO A 31 -1.50 -10.33 5.60
CA PRO A 31 -0.38 -9.49 6.05
C PRO A 31 0.97 -9.90 5.44
N THR A 32 1.10 -11.12 4.92
CA THR A 32 2.29 -11.60 4.19
C THR A 32 2.49 -10.89 2.84
N HIS A 33 1.43 -10.31 2.26
CA HIS A 33 1.47 -9.66 0.94
C HIS A 33 1.83 -8.17 1.05
N TRP A 34 1.97 -7.66 2.27
CA TRP A 34 2.22 -6.26 2.54
C TRP A 34 3.57 -6.07 3.21
N LYS A 35 4.32 -5.11 2.70
CA LYS A 35 5.63 -4.71 3.23
C LYS A 35 5.73 -3.20 3.31
N ASN A 36 6.09 -2.67 4.49
CA ASN A 36 6.41 -1.25 4.61
C ASN A 36 7.61 -0.92 3.72
N THR A 37 7.51 0.17 2.96
CA THR A 37 8.51 0.58 2.00
C THR A 37 8.71 2.09 2.05
N TYR A 38 9.86 2.54 1.55
CA TYR A 38 10.17 3.96 1.37
C TYR A 38 10.13 4.36 -0.12
N LYS A 39 9.68 3.44 -0.99
CA LYS A 39 9.47 3.73 -2.42
C LYS A 39 8.38 4.78 -2.61
N SER A 40 8.44 5.46 -3.75
CA SER A 40 7.39 6.38 -4.19
C SER A 40 6.06 5.65 -4.39
N ILE A 41 4.95 6.34 -4.06
CA ILE A 41 3.60 5.80 -4.22
C ILE A 41 3.32 5.63 -5.71
N SER A 42 3.11 4.39 -6.16
CA SER A 42 2.77 4.05 -7.54
C SER A 42 1.26 3.85 -7.75
N CYS A 43 0.48 3.81 -6.67
CA CYS A 43 -0.97 3.75 -6.74
C CYS A 43 -1.54 5.11 -7.19
N ASN A 44 -2.18 5.13 -8.35
CA ASN A 44 -2.88 6.30 -8.91
C ASN A 44 -4.35 6.39 -8.50
N LYS A 45 -4.81 5.62 -7.50
CA LYS A 45 -6.17 5.77 -6.97
C LYS A 45 -6.27 7.02 -6.10
N ASP A 46 -7.42 7.67 -6.15
CA ASP A 46 -7.80 8.74 -5.22
C ASP A 46 -7.52 8.36 -3.77
N GLY A 47 -7.00 9.32 -3.01
CA GLY A 47 -6.55 9.14 -1.62
C GLY A 47 -5.12 8.59 -1.45
N CYS A 48 -4.60 7.81 -2.41
CA CYS A 48 -3.16 7.51 -2.45
C CYS A 48 -2.34 8.62 -3.11
N LYS A 49 -2.88 9.23 -4.16
CA LYS A 49 -2.23 10.29 -4.94
C LYS A 49 -3.12 11.53 -4.91
N ASN A 50 -2.95 12.34 -3.88
CA ASN A 50 -3.50 13.69 -3.73
C ASN A 50 -2.37 14.60 -3.26
#